data_AF-A0A2V6PCA8-F1
#
_entry.id   AF-A0A2V6PCA8-F1
#
_cell.length_a   1.000
_cell.length_b   1.000
_cell.length_c   1.000
_cell.angle_alpha   90.00
_cell.angle_beta   90.00
_cell.angle_gamma   90.00
#
_symmetry.space_group_name_H-M   'P 1'
#
loop_
_entity.id
_entity.type
_entity.pdbx_description
1 polymer ?
#
loop_
_entity_poly.entity_id
_entity_poly.type
_entity_poly.pdbx_seq_one_letter_code
_entity_poly.pdbx_strand_id
1 'polypeptide(L)' 'MLFQPYAEDLVARLPTKTTTSVLELACGTGILTRVLRTYLPSKVKLIATDLNDPMFRQAAAKFGKGREGTMVGSRRV' A
#
# COMPACT_ATOMS: atom_id res chain seq x y z
N MET A 1 0.15 15.23 -9.76
CA MET A 1 0.02 14.76 -8.35
C MET A 1 1.33 15.04 -7.64
N LEU A 2 1.30 15.74 -6.50
CA LEU A 2 2.52 16.13 -5.76
C LEU A 2 3.35 14.93 -5.25
N PHE A 3 2.67 13.87 -4.79
CA PHE A 3 3.32 12.73 -4.12
C PHE A 3 3.68 11.53 -5.02
N GLN A 4 3.23 11.55 -6.28
CA GLN A 4 3.44 10.43 -7.22
C GLN A 4 4.94 10.17 -7.50
N PRO A 5 5.77 11.19 -7.79
CA PRO A 5 7.19 10.96 -8.08
C PRO A 5 7.94 10.35 -6.90
N TYR A 6 7.58 10.74 -5.66
CA TYR A 6 8.18 10.20 -4.45
C TYR A 6 7.80 8.73 -4.23
N ALA A 7 6.57 8.35 -4.54
CA ALA A 7 6.15 6.95 -4.46
C ALA A 7 6.93 6.08 -5.44
N GLU A 8 7.16 6.55 -6.67
CA GLU A 8 7.95 5.84 -7.68
C GLU A 8 9.41 5.69 -7.26
N ASP A 9 10.03 6.75 -6.73
CA ASP A 9 11.40 6.72 -6.22
C ASP A 9 11.56 5.74 -5.04
N LEU A 10 10.63 5.75 -4.07
CA LEU A 10 10.67 4.80 -2.95
C LEU A 10 10.58 3.35 -3.41
N VAL A 11 9.70 3.09 -4.37
CA VAL A 11 9.46 1.75 -4.89
C VAL A 11 10.64 1.24 -5.72
N ALA A 12 11.30 2.10 -6.49
CA ALA A 12 12.50 1.76 -7.26
C ALA A 12 13.69 1.31 -6.39
N ARG A 13 13.70 1.69 -5.11
CA ARG A 13 14.75 1.32 -4.15
C ARG A 13 14.52 -0.06 -3.52
N LEU A 14 13.37 -0.68 -3.73
CA LEU A 14 13.07 -1.99 -3.14
C LEU A 14 13.82 -3.12 -3.87
N PRO A 15 14.41 -4.07 -3.14
CA PRO A 15 15.05 -5.25 -3.73
C PRO A 15 14.01 -6.29 -4.18
N THR A 16 13.23 -5.96 -5.21
CA THR A 16 12.04 -6.72 -5.67
C THR A 16 12.23 -8.23 -5.81
N LYS A 17 13.41 -8.67 -6.26
CA LYS A 17 13.71 -10.08 -6.48
C LYS A 17 13.69 -10.90 -5.19
N THR A 18 14.08 -10.30 -4.06
CA THR A 18 14.18 -10.97 -2.76
C THR A 18 13.06 -10.59 -1.81
N THR A 19 12.32 -9.50 -2.08
CA THR A 19 11.18 -9.08 -1.27
C THR A 19 10.06 -10.12 -1.30
N THR A 20 9.68 -10.63 -0.12
CA THR A 20 8.55 -11.55 0.07
C THR A 20 7.36 -10.87 0.76
N SER A 21 7.61 -9.81 1.52
CA SER A 21 6.56 -9.00 2.15
C SER A 21 6.99 -7.54 2.30
N VAL A 22 6.01 -6.64 2.32
CA VAL A 22 6.18 -5.19 2.51
C VAL A 22 5.15 -4.71 3.52
N LEU A 23 5.59 -3.91 4.48
CA LEU A 23 4.76 -3.16 5.41
C LEU A 23 4.86 -1.66 5.08
N GLU A 24 3.73 -1.03 4.77
CA GLU A 24 3.62 0.41 4.54
C GLU A 24 2.96 1.09 5.76
N LEU A 25 3.67 2.08 6.32
CA LEU A 25 3.27 2.89 7.47
C LEU A 25 3.67 4.35 7.21
N ALA A 26 2.82 5.37 7.27
CA ALA A 26 1.35 5.37 7.30
C ALA A 26 0.82 5.50 5.85
N CYS A 27 -0.14 4.65 5.43
CA CYS A 27 -0.53 4.57 4.02
C CYS A 27 -1.34 5.77 3.50
N GLY A 28 -1.94 6.57 4.40
CA GLY A 28 -2.63 7.81 4.10
C GLY A 28 -3.61 7.72 2.93
N THR A 29 -3.42 8.55 1.90
CA THR A 29 -4.28 8.56 0.71
C THR A 29 -4.08 7.36 -0.24
N GLY A 30 -3.14 6.45 0.06
CA GLY A 30 -2.88 5.23 -0.70
C GLY A 30 -2.13 5.42 -2.02
N ILE A 31 -1.47 6.56 -2.23
CA ILE A 31 -0.67 6.80 -3.45
C ILE A 31 0.48 5.80 -3.54
N LEU A 32 1.27 5.67 -2.48
CA LEU A 32 2.37 4.71 -2.42
C LEU A 32 1.84 3.26 -2.46
N THR A 33 0.79 2.94 -1.71
CA THR A 33 0.11 1.63 -1.78
C THR A 33 -0.27 1.24 -3.22
N ARG A 34 -0.79 2.19 -4.01
CA ARG A 34 -1.14 1.96 -5.44
C ARG A 34 0.11 1.64 -6.26
N VAL A 35 1.19 2.40 -6.10
CA VAL A 35 2.44 2.18 -6.83
C VAL A 35 3.09 0.85 -6.44
N LEU A 36 3.18 0.56 -5.14
CA LEU A 36 3.66 -0.73 -4.62
C LEU A 36 2.90 -1.90 -5.25
N ARG A 37 1.58 -1.79 -5.37
CA ARG A 37 0.75 -2.87 -5.93
C ARG A 37 0.93 -3.07 -7.44
N THR A 38 1.34 -2.04 -8.15
CA THR A 38 1.69 -2.15 -9.59
C THR A 38 3.09 -2.73 -9.77
N TYR A 39 4.02 -2.40 -8.88
CA TYR A 39 5.43 -2.74 -9.03
C TYR A 39 5.81 -4.10 -8.43
N LEU A 40 5.22 -4.46 -7.30
CA LEU A 40 5.52 -5.72 -6.62
C LEU A 40 4.89 -6.90 -7.37
N PRO A 41 5.60 -8.04 -7.50
CA PRO A 41 5.00 -9.28 -7.97
C PRO A 41 3.79 -9.67 -7.13
N SER A 42 2.77 -10.29 -7.73
CA SER A 42 1.52 -10.68 -7.06
C SER A 42 1.71 -11.62 -5.87
N LYS A 43 2.84 -12.35 -5.81
CA LYS A 43 3.23 -13.22 -4.69
C LYS A 43 3.73 -12.47 -3.45
N VAL A 44 4.07 -11.19 -3.58
CA VAL A 44 4.58 -10.38 -2.46
C VAL A 44 3.42 -9.94 -1.59
N LYS A 45 3.50 -10.26 -0.29
CA LYS A 45 2.49 -9.84 0.67
C LYS A 45 2.64 -8.35 0.98
N LEU A 46 1.67 -7.53 0.59
CA LEU A 46 1.62 -6.11 0.93
C LEU A 46 0.63 -5.87 2.07
N ILE A 47 1.13 -5.38 3.20
CA ILE A 47 0.32 -4.90 4.34
C ILE A 47 0.47 -3.39 4.37
N ALA A 48 -0.65 -2.67 4.28
CA ALA A 48 -0.68 -1.22 4.38
C ALA A 48 -1.57 -0.83 5.56
N THR A 49 -1.03 0.00 6.44
CA THR A 49 -1.69 0.43 7.67
C THR A 49 -1.45 1.91 7.93
N ASP A 50 -2.39 2.51 8.65
CA ASP A 50 -2.43 3.91 9.08
C ASP A 50 -3.08 3.94 10.47
N LEU A 51 -2.81 4.98 11.25
CA LEU A 51 -3.42 5.18 12.56
C LEU A 51 -4.83 5.77 12.44
N ASN A 52 -5.12 6.48 11.34
CA ASN A 52 -6.33 7.29 11.19
C ASN A 52 -7.41 6.58 10.36
N ASP A 53 -8.52 6.21 11.00
CA ASP A 53 -9.70 5.61 10.37
C ASP A 53 -10.25 6.38 9.14
N PRO A 54 -10.29 7.72 9.12
CA PRO A 54 -10.75 8.47 7.94
C PRO A 54 -9.90 8.21 6.67
N MET A 55 -8.60 7.95 6.82
CA MET A 55 -7.70 7.71 5.69
C MET A 55 -8.00 6.37 5.02
N PHE A 56 -8.40 5.34 5.76
CA PHE A 56 -8.81 4.05 5.17
C PHE A 56 -10.00 4.17 4.25
N ARG A 57 -11.00 4.99 4.60
CA ARG A 57 -12.18 5.21 3.76
C ARG A 57 -11.80 5.85 2.42
N GLN A 58 -10.85 6.79 2.45
CA GLN A 58 -10.37 7.45 1.23
C GLN A 58 -9.48 6.53 0.38
N ALA A 59 -8.64 5.71 1.01
CA ALA A 59 -7.82 4.72 0.33
C ALA A 59 -8.69 3.61 -0.31
N ALA A 60 -9.66 3.06 0.43
CA ALA A 60 -10.54 1.99 -0.04
C ALA A 60 -11.29 2.33 -1.34
N ALA A 61 -11.72 3.59 -1.49
CA ALA A 61 -12.35 4.08 -2.71
C ALA A 61 -11.47 3.90 -3.97
N LYS A 62 -10.14 3.83 -3.82
CA LYS A 62 -9.17 3.66 -4.92
C LYS A 62 -8.88 2.19 -5.27
N PHE A 63 -9.32 1.24 -4.45
CA PHE A 63 -8.87 -0.17 -4.52
C PHE A 63 -9.96 -1.20 -4.84
N GLY A 64 -11.25 -0.85 -4.76
CA GLY A 64 -12.39 -1.69 -5.15
C GLY A 64 -12.68 -2.86 -4.20
N LYS A 65 -13.96 -3.15 -3.91
CA LYS A 65 -14.37 -4.32 -3.11
C LYS A 65 -14.05 -5.60 -3.90
N GLY A 66 -13.24 -6.50 -3.32
CA GLY A 66 -13.08 -7.87 -3.85
C GLY A 66 -11.65 -8.34 -4.13
N ARG A 67 -10.61 -7.64 -3.65
CA ARG A 67 -9.23 -8.15 -3.70
C ARG A 67 -8.64 -8.05 -2.30
N GLU A 68 -8.39 -9.21 -1.67
CA GLU A 68 -7.75 -9.35 -0.37
C GLU A 68 -6.30 -8.83 -0.41
N GLY A 69 -6.15 -7.51 -0.47
CA GLY A 69 -5.06 -6.83 0.21
C GLY A 69 -5.67 -6.34 1.51
N THR A 70 -5.48 -7.09 2.59
CA THR A 70 -5.94 -6.68 3.92
C THR A 70 -5.24 -5.36 4.26
N MET A 71 -5.93 -4.24 4.02
CA MET A 71 -5.62 -2.97 4.69
C MET A 71 -6.04 -3.18 6.13
N VAL A 72 -5.11 -3.66 6.95
CA VAL A 72 -5.28 -3.73 8.39
C VAL A 72 -5.20 -2.30 8.89
N GLY A 73 -6.33 -1.59 8.88
CA GLY A 73 -6.55 -0.59 9.92
C GLY A 73 -6.35 -1.25 11.26
N SER A 74 -5.74 -0.54 12.20
CA SER A 74 -5.34 -1.06 13.51
C SER A 74 -6.51 -1.71 14.26
N ARG A 75 -6.80 -2.97 13.91
CA ARG A 75 -7.48 -4.02 14.66
C ARG A 75 -7.54 -5.28 13.79
N ARG A 76 -7.11 -6.40 14.38
CA ARG A 76 -7.61 -7.70 13.97
C ARG A 76 -9.13 -7.70 14.20
N VAL A 77 -9.90 -7.57 13.12
CA VAL A 77 -11.17 -8.24 12.78
C VAL A 77 -11.52 -7.91 11.33
#